data_AF-A0A941VRB1-F1
#
_entry.id   AF-A0A941VRB1-F1
#
_cell.length_a   1.000
_cell.length_b   1.000
_cell.length_c   1.000
_cell.angle_alpha   90.00
_cell.angle_beta   90.00
_cell.angle_gamma   90.00
#
_symmetry.space_group_name_H-M   'P 1'
#
loop_
_entity.id
_entity.type
_entity.pdbx_description
1 polymer ?
#
loop_
_entity_poly.entity_id
_entity_poly.type
_entity_poly.pdbx_seq_one_letter_code
_entity_poly.pdbx_strand_id
1 'polypeptide(L)' 'MHRHSLQFEQGPIRPPNEAQSLLLRFTRNCPWNQCLFCPVYKGRKFATAVP' A
#
# COMPACT_ATOMS: atom_id res chain seq x y z
N MET A 1 2.53 9.57 -28.76
CA MET A 1 1.84 9.31 -27.48
C MET A 1 2.89 9.09 -26.41
N HIS A 2 3.24 10.14 -25.65
CA HIS A 2 4.18 10.01 -24.54
C HIS A 2 3.46 9.36 -23.36
N ARG A 3 3.66 8.05 -23.16
CA ARG A 3 3.17 7.34 -21.98
C ARG A 3 4.02 7.79 -20.79
N HIS A 4 3.58 8.83 -20.08
CA HIS A 4 4.03 9.01 -18.70
C HIS A 4 3.58 7.76 -17.94
N SER A 5 4.54 6.90 -17.59
CA SER A 5 4.31 5.73 -16.76
C SER A 5 4.00 6.21 -15.34
N LEU A 6 2.72 6.48 -15.06
CA LEU A 6 2.22 6.65 -13.71
C LEU A 6 2.45 5.34 -12.96
N GLN A 7 3.42 5.32 -12.05
CA GLN A 7 3.70 4.18 -11.18
C GLN A 7 2.87 4.34 -9.91
N PHE A 8 1.93 3.44 -9.69
CA PHE A 8 1.09 3.43 -8.49
C PHE A 8 1.60 2.40 -7.49
N GLU A 9 1.58 2.73 -6.21
CA GLU A 9 2.03 1.83 -5.16
C GLU A 9 1.04 0.71 -4.86
N GLN A 10 1.46 -0.53 -5.09
CA GLN A 10 0.71 -1.70 -4.71
C GLN A 10 0.97 -2.10 -3.26
N GLY A 11 -0.10 -2.42 -2.52
CA GLY A 11 -0.01 -3.07 -1.22
C GLY A 11 0.50 -4.53 -1.32
N PRO A 12 1.06 -5.08 -0.22
CA PRO A 12 1.54 -6.46 -0.16
C PRO A 12 0.42 -7.51 -0.22
N ILE A 13 -0.82 -7.13 0.11
CA ILE A 13 -1.99 -8.01 0.07
C ILE A 13 -3.06 -7.32 -0.76
N ARG A 14 -3.60 -8.04 -1.76
CA ARG A 14 -4.74 -7.60 -2.57
C ARG A 14 -5.67 -8.78 -2.84
N PRO A 15 -6.97 -8.68 -2.55
CA PRO A 15 -7.94 -9.72 -2.91
C PRO A 15 -8.03 -9.90 -4.43
N PRO A 16 -8.27 -11.13 -4.92
CA PRO A 16 -8.40 -11.40 -6.36
C PRO A 16 -9.58 -10.65 -7.01
N ASN A 17 -10.69 -10.50 -6.29
CA ASN A 17 -11.84 -9.71 -6.76
C ASN A 17 -11.52 -8.22 -6.97
N GLU A 18 -10.45 -7.70 -6.36
CA GLU A 18 -10.00 -6.31 -6.49
C GLU A 18 -8.78 -6.18 -7.42
N ALA A 19 -8.38 -7.23 -8.13
CA ALA A 19 -7.17 -7.21 -8.96
C ALA A 19 -7.21 -6.17 -10.09
N GLN A 20 -8.42 -5.87 -10.59
CA GLN A 20 -8.63 -4.92 -11.70
C GLN A 20 -9.08 -3.53 -11.25
N SER A 21 -9.26 -3.28 -9.95
CA SER A 21 -9.61 -1.95 -9.45
C SER A 21 -8.36 -1.07 -9.28
N LEU A 22 -8.50 0.24 -9.46
CA LEU A 22 -7.44 1.20 -9.16
C LEU A 22 -7.47 1.52 -7.67
N LEU A 23 -6.45 1.08 -6.92
CA LEU A 23 -6.24 1.49 -5.53
C LEU A 23 -5.23 2.63 -5.47
N LEU A 24 -5.67 3.79 -4.99
CA LEU A 24 -4.79 4.90 -4.65
C LEU A 24 -4.39 4.77 -3.18
N ARG A 25 -3.08 4.66 -2.95
CA ARG A 25 -2.53 4.41 -1.63
C ARG A 25 -1.85 5.67 -1.11
N PHE A 26 -2.45 6.31 -0.10
CA PHE A 26 -1.93 7.53 0.53
C PHE A 26 -1.02 7.27 1.72
N THR A 27 -0.99 6.04 2.22
CA THR A 27 -0.23 5.66 3.42
C THR A 27 0.57 4.38 3.19
N ARG A 28 1.79 4.38 3.73
CA ARG A 28 2.67 3.20 3.80
C ARG A 28 2.69 2.68 5.24
N ASN A 29 2.67 1.35 5.36
CA ASN A 29 2.76 0.60 6.63
C ASN A 29 1.56 0.78 7.56
N CYS A 30 1.77 0.73 8.88
CA CYS A 30 0.72 0.77 9.90
C CYS A 30 1.02 1.86 10.94
N PRO A 31 0.11 2.82 11.19
CA PRO A 31 0.31 3.86 12.20
C PRO A 31 0.31 3.31 13.62
N TRP A 32 -0.37 2.19 13.87
CA TRP A 32 -0.47 1.59 15.21
C TRP A 32 0.72 0.69 15.55
N ASN A 33 1.13 -0.18 14.61
CA ASN A 33 2.25 -1.13 14.72
C ASN A 33 2.29 -2.08 15.94
N GLN A 34 1.24 -2.15 16.76
CA GLN A 34 1.21 -2.98 17.99
C GLN A 34 0.32 -4.22 17.85
N CYS A 35 -0.12 -4.55 16.63
CA CYS A 35 -0.98 -5.72 16.41
C CYS A 35 -0.23 -7.03 16.75
N LEU A 36 -0.91 -7.92 17.49
CA LEU A 36 -0.40 -9.25 17.78
C LEU A 36 -0.39 -10.16 16.54
N PHE A 37 -1.40 -9.99 15.67
CA PHE A 37 -1.67 -10.88 14.53
C PHE A 37 -1.06 -10.42 13.20
N CYS A 38 -0.58 -9.17 13.09
CA CYS A 38 -0.17 -8.61 11.81
C CYS A 38 1.37 -8.70 11.64
N PRO A 39 1.90 -9.69 10.91
CA PRO A 39 3.33 -9.73 10.59
C PRO A 39 3.70 -8.72 9.49
N VAL A 40 2.75 -8.38 8.62
CA VAL A 40 2.98 -7.67 7.34
C VAL A 40 3.67 -6.33 7.53
N TYR A 41 3.30 -5.56 8.56
CA TYR A 41 3.83 -4.21 8.78
C TYR A 41 4.58 -4.06 10.11
N LYS A 42 4.80 -5.15 10.85
CA LYS A 42 5.43 -5.10 12.18
C LYS A 42 6.87 -4.59 12.09
N GLY A 43 7.24 -3.64 12.94
CA GLY A 43 8.56 -2.99 12.94
C GLY A 43 8.81 -2.00 11.79
N ARG A 44 7.83 -1.77 10.90
CA ARG A 44 7.96 -0.79 9.80
C ARG A 44 7.41 0.58 10.21
N LYS A 45 8.18 1.64 9.98
CA LYS A 45 7.76 3.02 10.27
C LYS A 45 6.60 3.43 9.37
N PHE A 46 5.56 4.03 9.96
CA PHE A 46 4.48 4.63 9.21
C PHE A 46 4.98 5.83 8.39
N ALA A 47 4.46 5.99 7.18
CA ALA A 47 4.73 7.13 6.32
C ALA A 47 3.52 7.47 5.44
N THR A 48 3.40 8.72 5.05
CA THR A 48 2.47 9.15 4.00
C THR A 48 3.15 9.00 2.64
N ALA A 49 2.51 8.27 1.73
CA ALA A 49 2.89 8.27 0.32
C ALA A 49 2.24 9.51 -0.29
N VAL A 50 3.05 10.52 -0.60
CA VAL A 50 2.61 11.61 -1.47
C VAL A 50 2.63 11.05 -2.90
N PRO A 51 1.51 11.06 -3.63
CA PRO A 51 1.45 10.57 -5.01
C PRO A 51 2.31 11.40 -5.97
#